data_AF-A0AAJ6P9H6-F1
#
_entry.id   AF-A0AAJ6P9H6-F1
#
_cell.length_a   1.000
_cell.length_b   1.000
_cell.length_c   1.000
_cell.angle_alpha   90.00
_cell.angle_beta   90.00
_cell.angle_gamma   90.00
#
_symmetry.space_group_name_H-M   'P 1'
#
loop_
_entity.id
_entity.type
_entity.pdbx_description
1 polymer ?
#
loop_
_entity_poly.entity_id
_entity_poly.type
_entity_poly.pdbx_seq_one_letter_code
_entity_poly.pdbx_strand_id
1 'polypeptide(L)' 'MPEDVNKSYVQRYINRAETTTSEEERQNCLYRAGTQMEVIPCDGNDHLTPEQKQTVLDAAKELLGDGNG' A
#
# COMPACT_ATOMS: atom_id res chain seq x y z
N MET A 1 2.43 -6.60 -21.05
CA MET A 1 1.27 -5.75 -20.70
C MET A 1 1.57 -5.26 -19.31
N PRO A 2 1.63 -3.95 -19.03
CA PRO A 2 1.73 -3.51 -17.64
C PRO A 2 0.51 -4.09 -16.94
N GLU A 3 0.75 -4.95 -15.96
CA GLU A 3 -0.32 -5.62 -15.23
C GLU A 3 -1.14 -4.52 -14.56
N ASP A 4 -2.38 -4.34 -15.00
CA ASP A 4 -3.27 -3.32 -14.45
C ASP A 4 -3.29 -3.47 -12.92
N VAL A 5 -2.73 -2.48 -12.23
CA VAL A 5 -2.63 -2.47 -10.77
C VAL A 5 -4.02 -2.76 -10.20
N ASN A 6 -4.14 -3.85 -9.43
CA ASN A 6 -5.43 -4.29 -8.91
C ASN A 6 -5.92 -3.35 -7.81
N LYS A 7 -6.71 -2.34 -8.19
CA LYS A 7 -7.25 -1.33 -7.29
C LYS A 7 -8.01 -1.93 -6.12
N SER A 8 -8.81 -2.98 -6.35
CA SER A 8 -9.57 -3.66 -5.29
C SER A 8 -8.65 -4.37 -4.29
N TYR A 9 -7.52 -4.93 -4.76
CA TYR A 9 -6.50 -5.50 -3.89
C TYR A 9 -5.87 -4.43 -3.02
N VAL A 10 -5.39 -3.34 -3.63
CA VAL A 10 -4.79 -2.20 -2.91
C VAL A 10 -5.76 -1.64 -1.87
N GLN A 11 -7.01 -1.33 -2.28
CA GLN A 11 -8.04 -0.79 -1.38
C GLN A 11 -8.26 -1.68 -0.15
N ARG A 12 -8.31 -3.01 -0.34
CA ARG A 12 -8.56 -3.97 0.73
C ARG A 12 -7.43 -3.93 1.77
N TYR A 13 -6.18 -3.87 1.34
CA TYR A 13 -5.04 -3.84 2.25
C TYR A 13 -4.87 -2.48 2.92
N ILE A 14 -5.10 -1.38 2.20
CA ILE A 14 -5.07 -0.03 2.79
C ILE A 14 -6.13 0.11 3.88
N ASN A 15 -7.38 -0.27 3.59
CA ASN A 15 -8.46 -0.21 4.59
C ASN A 15 -8.15 -1.12 5.81
N ARG A 16 -7.55 -2.29 5.58
CA ARG A 16 -7.10 -3.15 6.69
C ARG A 16 -5.96 -2.53 7.50
N ALA A 17 -5.02 -1.85 6.85
CA ALA A 17 -3.93 -1.14 7.51
C ALA A 17 -4.45 0.02 8.39
N GLU A 18 -5.54 0.68 8.00
CA GLU A 18 -6.18 1.76 8.76
C GLU A 18 -7.03 1.25 9.94
N THR A 19 -7.62 0.06 9.81
CA THR A 19 -8.53 -0.50 10.81
C THR A 19 -7.86 -1.43 11.82
N THR A 20 -6.70 -2.02 11.50
CA THR A 20 -5.97 -2.88 12.43
C THR A 20 -5.27 -2.09 13.53
N THR A 21 -5.25 -2.65 14.73
CA THR A 21 -4.50 -2.13 15.89
C THR A 21 -3.10 -2.74 15.99
N SER A 22 -2.80 -3.78 15.21
CA SER A 22 -1.49 -4.44 15.19
C SER A 22 -0.55 -3.75 14.20
N GLU A 23 0.59 -3.28 14.68
CA GLU A 23 1.58 -2.61 13.82
C GLU A 23 2.15 -3.57 12.77
N GLU A 24 2.40 -4.84 13.13
CA GLU A 24 2.87 -5.88 12.19
C GLU A 24 1.85 -6.12 11.07
N GLU A 25 0.55 -6.25 11.39
CA GLU A 25 -0.47 -6.38 10.35
C GLU A 25 -0.54 -5.13 9.46
N ARG A 26 -0.42 -3.93 10.05
CA ARG A 26 -0.42 -2.67 9.31
C ARG A 26 0.74 -2.62 8.32
N GLN A 27 1.94 -2.96 8.78
CA GLN A 27 3.17 -2.98 7.99
C GLN A 27 3.08 -3.99 6.84
N ASN A 28 2.61 -5.22 7.11
CA ASN A 28 2.40 -6.24 6.09
C ASN A 28 1.36 -5.81 5.03
N CYS A 29 0.26 -5.17 5.45
CA CYS A 29 -0.74 -4.65 4.54
C CYS A 29 -0.19 -3.55 3.62
N LEU A 30 0.57 -2.60 4.18
CA LEU A 30 1.22 -1.55 3.40
C LEU A 30 2.29 -2.13 2.46
N TYR A 31 3.05 -3.15 2.88
CA TYR A 31 4.03 -3.80 2.03
C TYR A 31 3.37 -4.47 0.81
N ARG A 32 2.27 -5.20 1.02
CA ARG A 32 1.49 -5.83 -0.07
C ARG A 32 0.87 -4.81 -1.01
N ALA A 33 0.31 -3.74 -0.47
CA ALA A 33 -0.24 -2.66 -1.29
C ALA A 33 0.86 -1.99 -2.12
N GLY A 34 1.99 -1.66 -1.48
CA GLY A 34 3.11 -0.97 -2.11
C GLY A 34 3.79 -1.79 -3.21
N THR A 35 4.01 -3.09 -2.97
CA THR A 35 4.58 -3.99 -3.97
C THR A 35 3.64 -4.22 -5.14
N GLN A 36 2.32 -4.32 -4.89
CA GLN A 36 1.31 -4.42 -5.94
C GLN A 36 1.23 -3.16 -6.82
N MET A 37 1.49 -1.98 -6.25
CA MET A 37 1.57 -0.70 -6.95
C MET A 37 2.96 -0.43 -7.54
N GLU A 38 3.93 -1.33 -7.32
CA GLU A 38 5.33 -1.18 -7.75
C GLU A 38 6.02 0.09 -7.22
N VAL A 39 5.56 0.66 -6.09
CA VAL A 39 6.14 1.87 -5.48
C VAL A 39 7.23 1.58 -4.45
N ILE A 40 7.33 0.32 -4.03
CA ILE A 40 8.41 -0.18 -3.18
C ILE A 40 8.93 -1.51 -3.76
N PRO A 41 10.20 -1.86 -3.52
CA PRO A 41 10.74 -3.14 -3.95
C PRO A 41 10.04 -4.30 -3.23
N CYS A 42 9.87 -5.42 -3.94
CA CYS A 42 9.44 -6.69 -3.35
C CYS A 42 10.67 -7.46 -2.84
N ASP A 43 11.23 -7.02 -1.72
CA ASP A 43 12.44 -7.58 -1.09
C ASP A 43 12.15 -8.55 0.07
N GLY A 44 10.87 -8.77 0.37
CA GLY A 44 10.41 -9.61 1.47
C GLY A 44 10.51 -8.93 2.84
N ASN A 45 10.85 -7.64 2.89
CA ASN A 45 10.93 -6.87 4.11
C ASN A 45 9.63 -6.09 4.34
N ASP A 46 8.73 -6.65 5.15
CA ASP A 46 7.49 -6.00 5.51
C ASP A 46 7.68 -4.85 6.52
N HIS A 47 8.87 -4.69 7.10
CA HIS A 47 9.21 -3.56 7.96
C HIS A 47 9.51 -2.28 7.17
N LEU A 48 8.45 -1.65 6.68
CA LEU A 48 8.53 -0.39 5.96
C LEU A 48 9.02 0.75 6.85
N THR A 49 9.96 1.53 6.33
CA THR A 49 10.36 2.82 6.91
C THR A 49 9.19 3.82 6.89
N PRO A 50 9.23 4.87 7.73
CA PRO A 50 8.21 5.93 7.71
C PRO A 50 8.03 6.56 6.33
N GLU A 51 9.12 6.74 5.59
CA GLU A 51 9.11 7.28 4.22
C GLU A 51 8.40 6.33 3.25
N GLN A 52 8.76 5.05 3.25
CA GLN A 52 8.09 4.05 2.41
C GLN A 52 6.59 3.92 2.74
N LYS A 53 6.23 3.95 4.04
CA LYS A 53 4.83 3.95 4.47
C LYS A 53 4.06 5.13 3.85
N GLN A 54 4.66 6.32 3.88
CA GLN A 54 4.05 7.51 3.32
C GLN A 54 3.91 7.40 1.79
N THR A 55 4.95 6.93 1.08
CA THR A 55 4.91 6.71 -0.37
C THR A 55 3.80 5.74 -0.77
N VAL A 56 3.64 4.63 -0.05
CA VAL A 56 2.56 3.66 -0.30
C VAL A 56 1.18 4.29 -0.08
N LEU A 57 1.00 5.05 1.01
CA LEU A 57 -0.28 5.70 1.30
C LEU A 57 -0.63 6.77 0.25
N ASP A 58 0.36 7.53 -0.21
CA ASP A 58 0.18 8.56 -1.23
C ASP A 58 -0.21 7.95 -2.57
N ALA A 59 0.56 6.95 -3.02
CA ALA A 59 0.27 6.22 -4.26
C ALA A 59 -1.09 5.51 -4.20
N ALA A 60 -1.47 4.97 -3.04
CA ALA A 60 -2.80 4.38 -2.86
C ALA A 60 -3.91 5.42 -3.02
N LYS A 61 -3.75 6.63 -2.48
CA LYS A 61 -4.74 7.71 -2.64
C LYS A 61 -4.88 8.13 -4.10
N GLU A 62 -3.76 8.27 -4.81
CA GLU A 62 -3.75 8.58 -6.24
C GLU A 62 -4.44 7.47 -7.05
N LEU A 63 -4.14 6.21 -6.76
CA LEU A 63 -4.70 5.06 -7.47
C LEU A 63 -6.22 4.91 -7.24
N LEU A 64 -6.66 5.08 -5.99
CA LEU A 64 -8.04 4.88 -5.55
C LEU A 64 -8.93 6.09 -5.84
N GLY A 65 -8.35 7.23 -6.19
CA GLY A 65 -9.09 8.44 -6.57
C GLY A 65 -9.63 9.23 -5.39
N ASP A 66 -9.02 9.11 -4.21
CA ASP A 66 -9.27 10.02 -3.07
C ASP A 66 -8.52 11.36 -3.25
N GLY A 67 -7.77 11.50 -4.35
CA GLY A 67 -7.24 12.76 -4.84
C GLY A 67 -8.31 13.57 -5.58
N ASN A 68 -8.89 14.54 -4.88
CA ASN A 68 -9.62 15.65 -5.47
C ASN A 68 -8.62 16.59 -6.16
N GLY A 69 -8.70 16.78 -7.50
CA GLY A 69 -7.93 17.78 -8.24
C GLY A 69 -7.54 17.40 -9.66
#